data_AF-A0A3B8VFQ8-F1
#
_entry.id   AF-A0A3B8VFQ8-F1
#
_cell.length_a   1.000
_cell.length_b   1.000
_cell.length_c   1.000
_cell.angle_alpha   90.00
_cell.angle_beta   90.00
_cell.angle_gamma   90.00
#
_symmetry.space_group_name_H-M   'P 1'
#
loop_
_entity.id
_entity.type
_entity.pdbx_description
1 polymer ?
#
loop_
_entity_poly.entity_id
_entity_poly.type
_entity_poly.pdbx_seq_one_letter_code
_entity_poly.pdbx_strand_id
1 'polypeptide(L)'
;MQSGIERTSLEILSPAGNAECARAALNAGADAIYLGYGQFSARASAENFDGEGMKSIIDEAHFYGAKVYVAMNTLVKDSELKDFVAALLFVWSLGADAIIIQDIFLGKAIKKSYPKIVLHLSTQAGVCNVNGALLAKEYGFSRVILARETPLAEIGKIAEIIETEVFVQGALCTCFSGQCYFSSFVGGQSGNRGRCKQPCRKKYAYDRTPISKDGAEKAADVHSKNYALSLSDLSVGEDISALIKAGVTSFKIEGRMRRKEYVAAATEYYAKILSGVSDAEKTLALSDLKRAYNRGNYTKGLAFLQDKRLLSPYVQGHIGEHAGTVKVIGGKYFVESGYAFSAGDAFKIVRDKEEI
;
A
#
# COMPACT_ATOMS: atom_id res chain seq x y z
N MET A 1 12.13 11.64 30.19
CA MET A 1 10.91 12.36 29.79
C MET A 1 10.73 12.17 28.30
N GLN A 2 9.86 11.25 27.89
CA GLN A 2 9.48 11.09 26.49
C GLN A 2 8.64 12.31 26.12
N SER A 3 9.18 13.19 25.27
CA SER A 3 8.40 14.25 24.64
C SER A 3 7.28 13.58 23.86
N GLY A 4 6.04 13.75 24.32
CA GLY A 4 4.86 13.33 23.58
C GLY A 4 4.92 13.96 22.19
N ILE A 5 4.92 13.11 21.17
CA ILE A 5 4.84 13.53 19.78
C ILE A 5 3.45 14.15 19.63
N GLU A 6 3.35 15.47 19.45
CA GLU A 6 2.07 16.09 19.14
C GLU A 6 1.58 15.55 17.79
N ARG A 7 0.40 14.92 17.81
CA ARG A 7 -0.26 14.28 16.65
C ARG A 7 -0.52 15.24 15.50
N THR A 8 -0.45 16.55 15.71
CA THR A 8 -0.86 17.60 14.75
C THR A 8 0.01 17.70 13.50
N SER A 9 1.16 17.02 13.41
CA SER A 9 2.04 17.03 12.23
C SER A 9 2.09 15.73 11.42
N LEU A 10 1.46 14.65 11.89
CA LEU A 10 1.53 13.33 11.25
C LEU A 10 0.17 12.97 10.65
N GLU A 11 0.19 12.54 9.39
CA GLU A 11 -1.01 12.20 8.62
C GLU A 11 -1.09 10.68 8.38
N ILE A 12 -2.25 10.10 8.67
CA ILE A 12 -2.63 8.75 8.20
C ILE A 12 -3.42 8.90 6.90
N LEU A 13 -2.80 8.48 5.79
CA LEU A 13 -3.43 8.49 4.47
C LEU A 13 -4.00 7.11 4.12
N SER A 14 -5.33 7.01 4.19
CA SER A 14 -6.05 5.76 3.99
C SER A 14 -6.67 5.60 2.59
N PRO A 15 -6.76 4.37 2.06
CA PRO A 15 -7.30 4.13 0.74
C PRO A 15 -8.84 4.17 0.73
N ALA A 16 -9.41 4.95 -0.18
CA ALA A 16 -10.83 4.96 -0.50
C ALA A 16 -11.06 4.29 -1.87
N GLY A 17 -11.31 2.98 -1.85
CA GLY A 17 -11.63 2.20 -3.05
C GLY A 17 -13.04 2.44 -3.58
N ASN A 18 -13.98 2.72 -2.67
CA ASN A 18 -15.38 3.07 -2.88
C ASN A 18 -15.93 3.80 -1.63
N ALA A 19 -17.21 4.17 -1.64
CA ALA A 19 -17.82 4.97 -0.57
C ALA A 19 -17.78 4.29 0.80
N GLU A 20 -17.99 2.96 0.86
CA GLU A 20 -17.90 2.22 2.12
C GLU A 20 -16.49 2.21 2.69
N CYS A 21 -15.46 2.07 1.83
CA CYS A 21 -14.08 2.15 2.27
C CYS A 21 -13.70 3.56 2.74
N ALA A 22 -14.20 4.61 2.07
CA ALA A 22 -13.98 5.99 2.50
C ALA A 22 -14.52 6.22 3.92
N ARG A 23 -15.79 5.86 4.17
CA ARG A 23 -16.41 5.95 5.50
C ARG A 23 -15.70 5.10 6.54
N ALA A 24 -15.30 3.88 6.18
CA ALA A 24 -14.54 3.01 7.08
C ALA A 24 -13.18 3.62 7.48
N ALA A 25 -12.49 4.27 6.55
CA ALA A 25 -11.24 5.00 6.85
C ALA A 25 -11.49 6.20 7.78
N LEU A 26 -12.48 7.04 7.47
CA LEU A 26 -12.81 8.22 8.26
C LEU A 26 -13.20 7.85 9.70
N ASN A 27 -14.08 6.86 9.87
CA ASN A 27 -14.51 6.38 11.18
C ASN A 27 -13.37 5.74 11.98
N ALA A 28 -12.37 5.17 11.31
CA ALA A 28 -11.19 4.58 11.94
C ALA A 28 -10.09 5.61 12.29
N GLY A 29 -10.32 6.90 12.00
CA GLY A 29 -9.42 7.99 12.36
C GLY A 29 -8.38 8.35 11.32
N ALA A 30 -8.68 8.18 10.02
CA ALA A 30 -7.83 8.68 8.95
C ALA A 30 -7.82 10.23 8.91
N ASP A 31 -6.62 10.83 8.82
CA ASP A 31 -6.45 12.27 8.66
C ASP A 31 -6.61 12.71 7.18
N ALA A 32 -6.41 11.77 6.26
CA ALA A 32 -6.68 11.95 4.84
C ALA A 32 -7.10 10.64 4.18
N ILE A 33 -7.89 10.74 3.11
CA ILE A 33 -8.21 9.62 2.23
C ILE A 33 -7.70 9.88 0.81
N TYR A 34 -7.32 8.81 0.10
CA TYR A 34 -7.04 8.89 -1.33
C TYR A 34 -7.91 7.95 -2.16
N LEU A 35 -8.43 8.50 -3.26
CA LEU A 35 -9.24 7.78 -4.25
C LEU A 35 -8.65 8.00 -5.65
N GLY A 36 -9.21 7.34 -6.66
CA GLY A 36 -8.80 7.52 -8.05
C GLY A 36 -9.91 8.12 -8.88
N TYR A 37 -9.53 8.75 -9.99
CA TYR A 37 -10.48 9.32 -10.93
C TYR A 37 -10.30 8.77 -12.34
N GLY A 38 -11.38 8.20 -12.85
CA GLY A 38 -11.51 7.71 -14.23
C GLY A 38 -10.35 6.82 -14.71
N GLN A 39 -10.04 6.97 -15.99
CA GLN A 39 -8.98 6.23 -16.69
C GLN A 39 -7.56 6.63 -16.30
N PHE A 40 -7.38 7.72 -15.56
CA PHE A 40 -6.07 8.26 -15.19
C PHE A 40 -5.54 7.70 -13.89
N SER A 41 -6.23 6.72 -13.29
CA SER A 41 -5.80 6.06 -12.07
C SER A 41 -5.11 4.72 -12.32
N ALA A 42 -3.95 4.49 -11.71
CA ALA A 42 -3.23 3.21 -11.80
C ALA A 42 -3.88 2.04 -11.01
N ARG A 43 -5.15 2.18 -10.66
CA ARG A 43 -6.04 1.16 -10.07
C ARG A 43 -7.43 1.24 -10.70
N ALA A 44 -7.49 1.28 -12.03
CA ALA A 44 -8.74 1.39 -12.79
C ALA A 44 -9.79 0.30 -12.48
N SER A 45 -9.38 -0.83 -11.89
CA SER A 45 -10.27 -1.93 -11.48
C SER A 45 -10.98 -1.71 -10.14
N ALA A 46 -10.63 -0.66 -9.39
CA ALA A 46 -11.41 -0.25 -8.22
C ALA A 46 -12.73 0.39 -8.69
N GLU A 47 -13.75 0.31 -7.84
CA GLU A 47 -15.07 0.92 -8.07
C GLU A 47 -14.93 2.44 -7.96
N ASN A 48 -14.56 3.09 -9.07
CA ASN A 48 -14.29 4.52 -9.08
C ASN A 48 -15.58 5.31 -8.82
N PHE A 49 -15.44 6.43 -8.12
CA PHE A 49 -16.53 7.38 -7.92
C PHE A 49 -16.84 8.11 -9.23
N ASP A 50 -18.12 8.33 -9.48
CA ASP A 50 -18.57 9.34 -10.44
C ASP A 50 -18.45 10.75 -9.85
N GLY A 51 -18.82 11.79 -10.61
CA GLY A 51 -18.67 13.18 -10.19
C GLY A 51 -19.47 13.52 -8.92
N GLU A 52 -20.72 13.06 -8.83
CA GLU A 52 -21.60 13.33 -7.67
C GLU A 52 -21.16 12.54 -6.44
N GLY A 53 -20.86 11.25 -6.60
CA GLY A 53 -20.34 10.42 -5.53
C GLY A 53 -19.00 10.93 -4.99
N MET A 54 -18.13 11.44 -5.87
CA MET A 54 -16.87 12.05 -5.44
C MET A 54 -17.11 13.32 -4.61
N LYS A 55 -18.00 14.22 -5.05
CA LYS A 55 -18.32 15.44 -4.30
C LYS A 55 -18.86 15.11 -2.91
N SER A 56 -19.79 14.16 -2.84
CA SER A 56 -20.36 13.72 -1.56
C SER A 56 -19.29 13.19 -0.59
N ILE A 57 -18.33 12.39 -1.08
CA ILE A 57 -17.25 11.88 -0.24
C ILE A 57 -16.25 12.96 0.15
N ILE A 58 -15.97 13.94 -0.73
CA ILE A 58 -15.14 15.10 -0.39
C ILE A 58 -15.78 15.89 0.75
N ASP A 59 -17.07 16.21 0.63
CA ASP A 59 -17.80 16.95 1.67
C ASP A 59 -17.86 16.18 2.99
N GLU A 60 -18.09 14.87 2.93
CA GLU A 60 -18.10 14.01 4.10
C GLU A 60 -16.71 14.00 4.78
N ALA A 61 -15.63 13.81 4.03
CA ALA A 61 -14.28 13.82 4.58
C ALA A 61 -13.93 15.17 5.22
N HIS A 62 -14.23 16.28 4.53
CA HIS A 62 -14.02 17.63 5.07
C HIS A 62 -14.84 17.89 6.34
N PHE A 63 -16.05 17.35 6.44
CA PHE A 63 -16.86 17.42 7.67
C PHE A 63 -16.18 16.71 8.85
N TYR A 64 -15.50 15.59 8.62
CA TYR A 64 -14.68 14.92 9.63
C TYR A 64 -13.30 15.58 9.86
N GLY A 65 -12.99 16.67 9.15
CA GLY A 65 -11.69 17.35 9.22
C GLY A 65 -10.57 16.64 8.46
N ALA A 66 -10.90 15.65 7.63
CA ALA A 66 -9.94 14.87 6.85
C ALA A 66 -9.78 15.45 5.43
N LYS A 67 -8.57 15.34 4.88
CA LYS A 67 -8.26 15.78 3.50
C LYS A 67 -8.58 14.71 2.46
N VAL A 68 -8.78 15.11 1.21
CA VAL A 68 -9.02 14.20 0.09
C VAL A 68 -7.99 14.39 -1.03
N TYR A 69 -7.27 13.32 -1.35
CA TYR A 69 -6.29 13.28 -2.43
C TYR A 69 -6.76 12.42 -3.61
N VAL A 70 -6.65 12.95 -4.82
CA VAL A 70 -7.14 12.27 -6.02
C VAL A 70 -5.97 11.76 -6.85
N ALA A 71 -5.89 10.44 -7.04
CA ALA A 71 -4.86 9.77 -7.82
C ALA A 71 -5.20 9.75 -9.31
N MET A 72 -4.49 10.60 -10.05
CA MET A 72 -4.43 10.69 -11.51
C MET A 72 -3.01 10.38 -11.99
N ASN A 73 -2.51 9.21 -11.59
CA ASN A 73 -1.09 8.85 -11.60
C ASN A 73 -0.69 7.85 -12.70
N THR A 74 -1.37 7.86 -13.83
CA THR A 74 -0.88 7.22 -15.07
C THR A 74 -0.12 8.22 -15.93
N LEU A 75 0.94 7.79 -16.62
CA LEU A 75 1.53 8.59 -17.70
C LEU A 75 0.48 8.91 -18.77
N VAL A 76 0.46 10.18 -19.19
CA VAL A 76 -0.53 10.77 -20.09
C VAL A 76 0.07 10.85 -21.48
N LYS A 77 -0.62 10.30 -22.49
CA LYS A 77 -0.22 10.48 -23.90
C LYS A 77 -0.70 11.83 -24.40
N ASP A 78 -0.07 12.36 -25.45
CA ASP A 78 -0.50 13.62 -26.08
C ASP A 78 -1.99 13.60 -26.48
N SER A 79 -2.47 12.46 -27.01
CA SER A 79 -3.88 12.27 -27.37
C SER A 79 -4.84 12.29 -26.16
N GLU A 80 -4.33 12.09 -24.95
CA GLU A 80 -5.07 12.04 -23.69
C GLU A 80 -4.96 13.36 -22.90
N LEU A 81 -4.06 14.27 -23.29
CA LEU A 81 -3.69 15.45 -22.52
C LEU A 81 -4.87 16.40 -22.28
N LYS A 82 -5.68 16.64 -23.31
CA LYS A 82 -6.86 17.52 -23.18
C LYS A 82 -7.84 16.97 -22.15
N ASP A 83 -8.15 15.68 -22.23
CA ASP A 83 -9.08 15.02 -21.31
C ASP A 83 -8.50 14.94 -19.89
N PHE A 84 -7.19 14.75 -19.77
CA PHE A 84 -6.50 14.77 -18.49
C PHE A 84 -6.62 16.12 -17.80
N VAL A 85 -6.36 17.23 -18.51
CA VAL A 85 -6.47 18.57 -17.92
C VAL A 85 -7.92 18.89 -17.56
N ALA A 86 -8.89 18.51 -18.40
CA ALA A 86 -10.31 18.69 -18.07
C ALA A 86 -10.71 17.91 -16.81
N ALA A 87 -10.31 16.64 -16.71
CA ALA A 87 -10.52 15.80 -15.54
C ALA A 87 -9.86 16.39 -14.28
N LEU A 88 -8.63 16.89 -14.41
CA LEU A 88 -7.86 17.50 -13.34
C LEU A 88 -8.55 18.74 -12.77
N LEU A 89 -9.02 19.64 -13.65
CA LEU A 89 -9.74 20.84 -13.26
C LEU A 89 -11.10 20.51 -12.64
N PHE A 90 -11.78 19.50 -13.16
CA PHE A 90 -13.04 19.04 -12.60
C PHE A 90 -12.87 18.54 -11.16
N VAL A 91 -11.96 17.59 -10.90
CA VAL A 91 -11.76 17.07 -9.54
C VAL A 91 -11.26 18.14 -8.57
N TRP A 92 -10.44 19.08 -9.06
CA TRP A 92 -10.03 20.24 -8.27
C TRP A 92 -11.24 21.13 -7.91
N SER A 93 -12.15 21.40 -8.84
CA SER A 93 -13.37 22.18 -8.58
C SER A 93 -14.35 21.50 -7.62
N LEU A 94 -14.28 20.17 -7.46
CA LEU A 94 -15.06 19.45 -6.46
C LEU A 94 -14.54 19.61 -5.03
N GLY A 95 -13.31 20.15 -4.87
CA GLY A 95 -12.68 20.36 -3.56
C GLY A 95 -11.55 19.39 -3.22
N ALA A 96 -10.99 18.67 -4.20
CA ALA A 96 -9.82 17.83 -3.93
C ALA A 96 -8.64 18.67 -3.39
N ASP A 97 -8.08 18.28 -2.24
CA ASP A 97 -7.00 18.99 -1.56
C ASP A 97 -5.67 18.87 -2.27
N ALA A 98 -5.42 17.74 -2.94
CA ALA A 98 -4.24 17.54 -3.78
C ALA A 98 -4.48 16.48 -4.86
N ILE A 99 -3.71 16.59 -5.95
CA ILE A 99 -3.75 15.64 -7.06
C ILE A 99 -2.43 14.89 -7.12
N ILE A 100 -2.51 13.56 -7.07
CA ILE A 100 -1.35 12.68 -7.13
C ILE A 100 -1.11 12.32 -8.59
N ILE A 101 0.01 12.78 -9.16
CA ILE A 101 0.38 12.56 -10.56
C ILE A 101 1.75 11.87 -10.67
N GLN A 102 1.99 11.15 -11.78
CA GLN A 102 3.27 10.45 -12.02
C GLN A 102 4.27 11.30 -12.79
N ASP A 103 3.81 12.03 -13.81
CA ASP A 103 4.69 12.74 -14.74
C ASP A 103 5.14 14.08 -14.14
N ILE A 104 6.43 14.16 -13.84
CA ILE A 104 7.05 15.35 -13.25
C ILE A 104 7.04 16.54 -14.20
N PHE A 105 7.21 16.32 -15.51
CA PHE A 105 7.24 17.37 -16.52
C PHE A 105 5.85 17.95 -16.76
N LEU A 106 4.84 17.09 -16.79
CA LEU A 106 3.45 17.52 -16.83
C LEU A 106 3.08 18.32 -15.57
N GLY A 107 3.58 17.90 -14.40
CA GLY A 107 3.44 18.65 -13.15
C GLY A 107 3.94 20.10 -13.26
N LYS A 108 5.15 20.31 -13.81
CA LYS A 108 5.70 21.65 -14.06
C LYS A 108 4.80 22.49 -14.97
N ALA A 109 4.28 21.90 -16.05
CA ALA A 109 3.38 22.58 -16.97
C ALA A 109 2.05 22.96 -16.28
N ILE A 110 1.47 22.06 -15.48
CA ILE A 110 0.25 22.31 -14.70
C ILE A 110 0.49 23.45 -13.71
N LYS A 111 1.59 23.42 -12.94
CA LYS A 111 1.90 24.47 -11.96
C LYS A 111 2.09 25.85 -12.59
N LYS A 112 2.64 25.91 -13.81
CA LYS A 112 2.77 27.16 -14.57
C LYS A 112 1.41 27.76 -14.92
N SER A 113 0.45 26.94 -15.32
CA SER A 113 -0.89 27.40 -15.73
C SER A 113 -1.87 27.55 -14.56
N TYR A 114 -1.75 26.71 -13.54
CA TYR A 114 -2.68 26.58 -12.41
C TYR A 114 -1.90 26.54 -11.08
N PRO A 115 -1.28 27.66 -10.65
CA PRO A 115 -0.35 27.67 -9.51
C PRO A 115 -1.01 27.33 -8.17
N LYS A 116 -2.34 27.44 -8.05
CA LYS A 116 -3.10 27.11 -6.84
C LYS A 116 -3.35 25.61 -6.65
N ILE A 117 -3.21 24.79 -7.70
CA ILE A 117 -3.41 23.34 -7.59
C ILE A 117 -2.23 22.73 -6.83
N VAL A 118 -2.53 21.98 -5.78
CA VAL A 118 -1.54 21.23 -5.00
C VAL A 118 -1.28 19.90 -5.69
N LEU A 119 0.00 19.60 -5.95
CA LEU A 119 0.42 18.37 -6.62
C LEU A 119 1.31 17.55 -5.69
N HIS A 120 0.99 16.25 -5.61
CA HIS A 120 1.81 15.25 -4.95
C HIS A 120 2.45 14.35 -6.02
N LEU A 121 3.76 14.13 -5.95
CA LEU A 121 4.46 13.30 -6.91
C LEU A 121 4.31 11.82 -6.50
N SER A 122 3.63 11.05 -7.35
CA SER A 122 3.35 9.62 -7.13
C SER A 122 4.62 8.80 -6.94
N THR A 123 4.53 7.73 -6.13
CA THR A 123 5.57 6.68 -6.02
C THR A 123 5.95 6.09 -7.38
N GLN A 124 5.05 6.18 -8.37
CA GLN A 124 5.33 5.75 -9.73
C GLN A 124 6.36 6.63 -10.48
N ALA A 125 6.68 7.81 -9.97
CA ALA A 125 7.77 8.64 -10.48
C ALA A 125 9.16 8.12 -10.06
N GLY A 126 9.22 7.25 -9.04
CA GLY A 126 10.45 6.59 -8.63
C GLY A 126 11.43 7.46 -7.84
N VAL A 127 10.95 8.52 -7.16
CA VAL A 127 11.82 9.35 -6.31
C VAL A 127 12.35 8.53 -5.13
N CYS A 128 13.68 8.41 -5.06
CA CYS A 128 14.39 7.64 -4.02
C CYS A 128 15.71 8.29 -3.57
N ASN A 129 15.97 9.54 -3.97
CA ASN A 129 17.18 10.27 -3.62
C ASN A 129 16.93 11.79 -3.59
N VAL A 130 17.91 12.52 -3.05
CA VAL A 130 17.91 13.99 -2.91
C VAL A 130 17.72 14.73 -4.23
N ASN A 131 18.37 14.29 -5.32
CA ASN A 131 18.25 14.97 -6.62
C ASN A 131 16.82 14.91 -7.16
N GLY A 132 16.16 13.76 -7.02
CA GLY A 132 14.75 13.61 -7.38
C GLY A 132 13.83 14.51 -6.55
N ALA A 133 14.11 14.65 -5.26
CA ALA A 133 13.34 15.53 -4.36
C ALA A 133 13.52 17.02 -4.70
N LEU A 134 14.76 17.46 -4.96
CA LEU A 134 15.05 18.83 -5.38
C LEU A 134 14.33 19.17 -6.69
N LEU A 135 14.38 18.26 -7.68
CA LEU A 135 13.70 18.46 -8.96
C LEU A 135 12.17 18.52 -8.77
N ALA A 136 11.60 17.66 -7.93
CA ALA A 136 10.16 17.70 -7.62
C ALA A 136 9.76 19.05 -7.00
N LYS A 137 10.54 19.55 -6.05
CA LYS A 137 10.32 20.85 -5.42
C LYS A 137 10.43 22.01 -6.41
N GLU A 138 11.47 22.02 -7.25
CA GLU A 138 11.66 23.01 -8.32
C GLU A 138 10.46 23.03 -9.27
N TYR A 139 9.89 21.84 -9.57
CA TYR A 139 8.79 21.70 -10.51
C TYR A 139 7.41 21.95 -9.85
N GLY A 140 7.40 22.41 -8.59
CA GLY A 140 6.23 22.92 -7.90
C GLY A 140 5.37 21.85 -7.23
N PHE A 141 5.91 20.64 -7.01
CA PHE A 141 5.27 19.64 -6.15
C PHE A 141 5.41 20.03 -4.69
N SER A 142 4.35 19.80 -3.92
CA SER A 142 4.32 20.06 -2.48
C SER A 142 4.83 18.87 -1.66
N ARG A 143 4.67 17.65 -2.21
CA ARG A 143 4.97 16.39 -1.53
C ARG A 143 5.50 15.35 -2.51
N VAL A 144 6.42 14.51 -2.07
CA VAL A 144 6.86 13.30 -2.80
C VAL A 144 6.40 12.04 -2.06
N ILE A 145 5.82 11.12 -2.81
CA ILE A 145 5.48 9.78 -2.34
C ILE A 145 6.64 8.89 -2.74
N LEU A 146 7.45 8.45 -1.79
CA LEU A 146 8.72 7.80 -2.10
C LEU A 146 8.54 6.42 -2.74
N ALA A 147 9.54 6.02 -3.53
CA ALA A 147 9.67 4.64 -3.98
C ALA A 147 9.79 3.72 -2.76
N ARG A 148 9.14 2.55 -2.79
CA ARG A 148 9.09 1.62 -1.65
C ARG A 148 10.43 0.94 -1.36
N GLU A 149 11.37 1.10 -2.27
CA GLU A 149 12.74 0.63 -2.20
C GLU A 149 13.70 1.66 -1.53
N THR A 150 13.21 2.86 -1.18
CA THR A 150 14.05 3.94 -0.65
C THR A 150 14.60 3.60 0.75
N PRO A 151 15.93 3.59 0.95
CA PRO A 151 16.53 3.31 2.26
C PRO A 151 16.19 4.38 3.30
N LEU A 152 16.02 3.98 4.56
CA LEU A 152 15.68 4.90 5.65
C LEU A 152 16.62 6.11 5.77
N ALA A 153 17.92 5.91 5.53
CA ALA A 153 18.90 7.00 5.55
C ALA A 153 18.66 8.05 4.46
N GLU A 154 18.15 7.66 3.30
CA GLU A 154 17.81 8.58 2.21
C GLU A 154 16.45 9.26 2.44
N ILE A 155 15.50 8.56 3.09
CA ILE A 155 14.22 9.15 3.51
C ILE A 155 14.47 10.41 4.36
N GLY A 156 15.37 10.32 5.35
CA GLY A 156 15.73 11.45 6.20
C GLY A 156 16.22 12.68 5.43
N LYS A 157 17.16 12.48 4.50
CA LYS A 157 17.70 13.56 3.67
C LYS A 157 16.65 14.19 2.74
N ILE A 158 15.71 13.38 2.23
CA ILE A 158 14.64 13.87 1.36
C ILE A 158 13.61 14.68 2.13
N ALA A 159 13.27 14.25 3.36
CA ALA A 159 12.30 14.93 4.21
C ALA A 159 12.73 16.34 4.62
N GLU A 160 14.03 16.62 4.69
CA GLU A 160 14.57 17.98 4.91
C GLU A 160 14.28 18.94 3.73
N ILE A 161 14.00 18.40 2.54
CA ILE A 161 13.86 19.18 1.30
C ILE A 161 12.39 19.45 1.00
N ILE A 162 11.55 18.42 1.09
CA ILE A 162 10.15 18.44 0.67
C ILE A 162 9.32 17.48 1.54
N GLU A 163 8.03 17.77 1.68
CA GLU A 163 7.12 16.91 2.40
C GLU A 163 7.16 15.48 1.85
N THR A 164 7.24 14.50 2.75
CA THR A 164 7.55 13.12 2.40
C THR A 164 6.46 12.16 2.89
N GLU A 165 5.93 11.38 1.94
CA GLU A 165 4.94 10.34 2.16
C GLU A 165 5.55 8.96 1.85
N VAL A 166 5.32 8.00 2.74
CA VAL A 166 5.83 6.63 2.59
C VAL A 166 4.72 5.62 2.78
N PHE A 167 4.80 4.48 2.09
CA PHE A 167 3.92 3.37 2.37
C PHE A 167 4.32 2.71 3.69
N VAL A 168 3.34 2.42 4.54
CA VAL A 168 3.55 1.72 5.82
C VAL A 168 2.83 0.38 5.88
N GLN A 169 1.81 0.17 5.03
CA GLN A 169 0.97 -1.03 5.07
C GLN A 169 0.56 -1.48 3.67
N GLY A 170 0.43 -2.79 3.48
CA GLY A 170 -0.25 -3.41 2.33
C GLY A 170 0.66 -4.00 1.27
N ALA A 171 0.09 -4.40 0.14
CA ALA A 171 0.79 -5.23 -0.85
C ALA A 171 1.99 -4.52 -1.50
N LEU A 172 3.16 -5.17 -1.52
CA LEU A 172 4.36 -4.70 -2.21
C LEU A 172 4.46 -5.16 -3.68
N CYS A 173 5.22 -4.39 -4.48
CA CYS A 173 5.56 -4.71 -5.87
C CYS A 173 6.96 -5.34 -5.93
N THR A 174 7.14 -6.34 -6.78
CA THR A 174 8.44 -7.01 -6.98
C THR A 174 9.42 -6.15 -7.79
N CYS A 175 8.91 -5.34 -8.71
CA CYS A 175 9.71 -4.41 -9.51
C CYS A 175 9.75 -3.04 -8.85
N PHE A 176 10.80 -2.27 -9.17
CA PHE A 176 10.96 -0.89 -8.72
C PHE A 176 9.70 -0.06 -8.96
N SER A 177 9.35 0.77 -7.98
CA SER A 177 8.11 1.56 -7.96
C SER A 177 7.90 2.34 -9.27
N GLY A 178 6.77 2.07 -9.95
CA GLY A 178 6.42 2.71 -11.23
C GLY A 178 7.06 2.13 -12.49
N GLN A 179 8.00 1.19 -12.37
CA GLN A 179 8.80 0.67 -13.49
C GLN A 179 8.48 -0.78 -13.85
N CYS A 180 7.28 -1.25 -13.52
CA CYS A 180 6.87 -2.64 -13.78
C CYS A 180 6.23 -2.82 -15.17
N TYR A 181 6.99 -3.41 -16.09
CA TYR A 181 6.50 -3.80 -17.42
C TYR A 181 6.04 -5.26 -17.50
N PHE A 182 6.18 -6.03 -16.42
CA PHE A 182 6.01 -7.48 -16.43
C PHE A 182 4.62 -7.91 -16.91
N SER A 183 3.56 -7.28 -16.39
CA SER A 183 2.18 -7.56 -16.79
C SER A 183 1.91 -7.18 -18.26
N SER A 184 2.62 -6.17 -18.78
CA SER A 184 2.49 -5.74 -20.17
C SER A 184 3.13 -6.75 -21.12
N PHE A 185 4.35 -7.21 -20.80
CA PHE A 185 5.06 -8.16 -21.64
C PHE A 185 4.42 -9.55 -21.64
N VAL A 186 3.96 -10.03 -20.48
CA VAL A 186 3.38 -11.38 -20.39
C VAL A 186 1.91 -11.41 -20.80
N GLY A 187 1.15 -10.35 -20.55
CA GLY A 187 -0.32 -10.38 -20.68
C GLY A 187 -0.94 -9.22 -21.46
N GLY A 188 -0.14 -8.38 -22.12
CA GLY A 188 -0.63 -7.24 -22.91
C GLY A 188 -1.30 -6.12 -22.10
N GLN A 189 -1.25 -6.19 -20.77
CA GLN A 189 -1.97 -5.28 -19.87
C GLN A 189 -1.00 -4.56 -18.95
N SER A 190 -0.93 -3.23 -19.07
CA SER A 190 0.04 -2.43 -18.31
C SER A 190 -0.38 -2.24 -16.85
N GLY A 191 0.49 -2.66 -15.93
CA GLY A 191 0.33 -2.43 -14.49
C GLY A 191 0.40 -0.95 -14.11
N ASN A 192 1.22 -0.17 -14.83
CA ASN A 192 1.36 1.28 -14.65
C ASN A 192 0.13 2.07 -15.16
N ARG A 193 -0.84 1.38 -15.78
CA ARG A 193 -2.12 1.96 -16.24
C ARG A 193 -3.33 1.27 -15.60
N GLY A 194 -3.17 0.71 -14.41
CA GLY A 194 -4.27 0.14 -13.64
C GLY A 194 -4.84 -1.18 -14.17
N ARG A 195 -4.10 -1.87 -15.03
CA ARG A 195 -4.53 -3.14 -15.65
C ARG A 195 -3.61 -4.31 -15.25
N CYS A 196 -2.91 -4.21 -14.12
CA CYS A 196 -1.98 -5.23 -13.66
C CYS A 196 -2.69 -6.59 -13.46
N LYS A 197 -2.21 -7.63 -14.14
CA LYS A 197 -2.68 -9.01 -13.98
C LYS A 197 -1.90 -9.81 -12.92
N GLN A 198 -1.06 -9.10 -12.17
CA GLN A 198 -0.27 -9.64 -11.06
C GLN A 198 0.55 -10.89 -11.42
N PRO A 199 1.38 -10.87 -12.50
CA PRO A 199 2.20 -12.03 -12.87
C PRO A 199 3.14 -12.45 -11.74
N CYS A 200 3.74 -11.51 -11.01
CA CYS A 200 4.58 -11.78 -9.83
C CYS A 200 3.86 -12.52 -8.69
N ARG A 201 2.53 -12.65 -8.75
CA ARG A 201 1.69 -13.37 -7.79
C ARG A 201 1.31 -14.77 -8.28
N LYS A 202 1.82 -15.24 -9.41
CA LYS A 202 1.58 -16.60 -9.93
C LYS A 202 2.62 -17.58 -9.37
N LYS A 203 2.31 -18.87 -9.48
CA LYS A 203 3.27 -19.93 -9.16
C LYS A 203 4.28 -20.08 -10.32
N TYR A 204 5.55 -20.22 -9.99
CA TYR A 204 6.67 -20.42 -10.90
C TYR A 204 7.37 -21.73 -10.54
N ALA A 205 7.98 -22.38 -11.53
CA ALA A 205 8.90 -23.50 -11.36
C ALA A 205 10.29 -23.08 -11.84
N TYR A 206 11.32 -23.67 -11.26
CA TYR A 206 12.70 -23.49 -11.72
C TYR A 206 13.00 -24.55 -12.77
N ASP A 207 13.49 -24.14 -13.93
CA ASP A 207 13.90 -25.03 -15.03
C ASP A 207 15.33 -25.56 -14.86
N ARG A 208 15.99 -25.26 -13.72
CA ARG A 208 17.36 -25.66 -13.40
C ARG A 208 17.41 -26.33 -12.04
N THR A 209 18.26 -27.36 -11.95
CA THR A 209 18.62 -28.02 -10.70
C THR A 209 19.24 -26.99 -9.74
N PRO A 210 18.65 -26.75 -8.56
CA PRO A 210 19.21 -25.86 -7.55
C PRO A 210 20.57 -26.37 -7.09
N ILE A 211 21.55 -25.49 -7.19
CA ILE A 211 22.89 -25.72 -6.67
C ILE A 211 22.86 -25.32 -5.19
N SER A 212 23.19 -26.24 -4.29
CA SER A 212 23.32 -25.88 -2.87
C SER A 212 24.55 -24.98 -2.65
N LYS A 213 24.61 -24.32 -1.49
CA LYS A 213 25.68 -23.34 -1.17
C LYS A 213 27.10 -23.93 -1.22
N ASP A 214 27.21 -25.25 -1.12
CA ASP A 214 28.42 -26.06 -1.20
C ASP A 214 28.73 -26.57 -2.63
N GLY A 215 27.96 -26.13 -3.63
CA GLY A 215 28.17 -26.53 -5.02
C GLY A 215 27.60 -27.90 -5.39
N ALA A 216 26.99 -28.63 -4.45
CA ALA A 216 26.35 -29.90 -4.75
C ALA A 216 25.03 -29.67 -5.51
N GLU A 217 24.76 -30.52 -6.51
CA GLU A 217 23.44 -30.60 -7.11
C GLU A 217 22.48 -31.16 -6.07
N LYS A 218 21.58 -30.32 -5.54
CA LYS A 218 20.42 -30.86 -4.85
C LYS A 218 19.44 -31.32 -5.92
N ALA A 219 19.00 -32.56 -5.82
CA ALA A 219 17.75 -32.98 -6.44
C ALA A 219 16.63 -32.10 -5.83
N ALA A 220 16.42 -30.92 -6.39
CA ALA A 220 15.18 -30.23 -6.12
C ALA A 220 14.09 -31.00 -6.82
N ASP A 221 12.90 -30.93 -6.25
CA ASP A 221 11.72 -31.14 -7.03
C ASP A 221 11.66 -30.00 -8.07
N VAL A 222 12.28 -30.23 -9.24
CA VAL A 222 12.33 -29.36 -10.42
C VAL A 222 10.90 -29.05 -10.93
N HIS A 223 9.88 -29.69 -10.35
CA HIS A 223 8.47 -29.48 -10.65
C HIS A 223 7.68 -28.80 -9.52
N SER A 224 8.29 -28.52 -8.36
CA SER A 224 7.61 -27.82 -7.26
C SER A 224 7.30 -26.36 -7.62
N LYS A 225 6.03 -26.09 -7.92
CA LYS A 225 5.53 -24.75 -8.25
C LYS A 225 5.29 -23.94 -6.97
N ASN A 226 5.98 -22.82 -6.80
CA ASN A 226 5.82 -21.94 -5.64
C ASN A 226 5.66 -20.47 -6.06
N TYR A 227 5.29 -19.59 -5.13
CA TYR A 227 5.12 -18.16 -5.38
C TYR A 227 6.47 -17.40 -5.31
N ALA A 228 7.43 -17.80 -6.15
CA ALA A 228 8.83 -17.34 -6.11
C ALA A 228 9.05 -15.81 -6.13
N LEU A 229 8.12 -15.06 -6.73
CA LEU A 229 8.22 -13.61 -6.92
C LEU A 229 7.26 -12.82 -6.02
N SER A 230 6.44 -13.50 -5.23
CA SER A 230 5.35 -12.89 -4.47
C SER A 230 5.89 -12.28 -3.18
N LEU A 231 5.93 -10.95 -3.11
CA LEU A 231 6.35 -10.26 -1.89
C LEU A 231 5.29 -10.36 -0.78
N SER A 232 5.73 -10.47 0.46
CA SER A 232 4.86 -10.29 1.63
C SER A 232 4.22 -8.89 1.63
N ASP A 233 3.10 -8.73 2.34
CA ASP A 233 2.52 -7.40 2.55
C ASP A 233 3.42 -6.62 3.54
N LEU A 234 3.55 -5.32 3.32
CA LEU A 234 4.27 -4.39 4.16
C LEU A 234 3.50 -4.19 5.46
N SER A 235 4.23 -4.13 6.59
CA SER A 235 3.73 -3.57 7.84
C SER A 235 4.89 -2.96 8.62
N VAL A 236 4.79 -1.65 8.89
CA VAL A 236 5.86 -0.87 9.53
C VAL A 236 5.42 -0.35 10.91
N GLY A 237 4.27 -0.78 11.43
CA GLY A 237 3.74 -0.26 12.69
C GLY A 237 4.70 -0.35 13.88
N GLU A 238 5.44 -1.46 14.01
CA GLU A 238 6.45 -1.64 15.07
C GLU A 238 7.67 -0.70 14.92
N ASP A 239 8.00 -0.29 13.69
CA ASP A 239 9.16 0.53 13.37
C ASP A 239 8.80 1.97 12.97
N ILE A 240 7.53 2.37 13.13
CA ILE A 240 7.01 3.67 12.66
C ILE A 240 7.80 4.85 13.25
N SER A 241 8.30 4.68 14.49
CA SER A 241 9.12 5.68 15.18
C SER A 241 10.39 6.04 14.40
N ALA A 242 10.95 5.11 13.63
CA ALA A 242 12.12 5.38 12.79
C ALA A 242 11.76 6.30 11.61
N LEU A 243 10.57 6.13 11.02
CA LEU A 243 10.08 7.00 9.95
C LEU A 243 9.71 8.40 10.47
N ILE A 244 9.10 8.48 11.65
CA ILE A 244 8.82 9.77 12.31
C ILE A 244 10.13 10.54 12.55
N LYS A 245 11.15 9.88 13.09
CA LYS A 245 12.48 10.48 13.30
C LYS A 245 13.16 10.89 12.00
N ALA A 246 12.87 10.20 10.90
CA ALA A 246 13.34 10.56 9.57
C ALA A 246 12.55 11.72 8.93
N GLY A 247 11.58 12.34 9.64
CA GLY A 247 10.85 13.50 9.14
C GLY A 247 9.71 13.18 8.17
N VAL A 248 9.27 11.91 8.10
CA VAL A 248 8.07 11.53 7.32
C VAL A 248 6.83 12.19 7.93
N THR A 249 6.01 12.81 7.10
CA THR A 249 4.78 13.50 7.54
C THR A 249 3.50 12.76 7.17
N SER A 250 3.53 11.85 6.18
CA SER A 250 2.35 11.10 5.76
C SER A 250 2.64 9.60 5.64
N PHE A 251 1.83 8.81 6.35
CA PHE A 251 1.88 7.35 6.39
C PHE A 251 0.76 6.76 5.56
N LYS A 252 1.14 6.25 4.39
CA LYS A 252 0.19 5.75 3.40
C LYS A 252 -0.10 4.27 3.56
N ILE A 253 -1.38 3.94 3.62
CA ILE A 253 -1.88 2.57 3.61
C ILE A 253 -2.24 2.16 2.17
N GLU A 254 -1.61 1.12 1.63
CA GLU A 254 -2.02 0.52 0.36
C GLU A 254 -3.21 -0.41 0.59
N GLY A 255 -4.28 -0.19 -0.19
CA GLY A 255 -5.47 -1.03 -0.08
C GLY A 255 -6.68 -0.59 -0.90
N ARG A 256 -6.52 0.18 -1.99
CA ARG A 256 -7.69 0.66 -2.77
C ARG A 256 -8.56 -0.45 -3.39
N MET A 257 -8.04 -1.67 -3.48
CA MET A 257 -8.78 -2.86 -3.93
C MET A 257 -9.14 -3.81 -2.78
N ARG A 258 -8.97 -3.38 -1.54
CA ARG A 258 -9.33 -4.15 -0.34
C ARG A 258 -10.75 -3.81 0.08
N ARG A 259 -11.35 -4.69 0.89
CA ARG A 259 -12.67 -4.47 1.49
C ARG A 259 -12.57 -3.47 2.64
N LYS A 260 -13.70 -2.89 3.01
CA LYS A 260 -13.82 -1.88 4.08
C LYS A 260 -13.28 -2.35 5.42
N GLU A 261 -13.37 -3.65 5.74
CA GLU A 261 -12.87 -4.22 7.00
C GLU A 261 -11.34 -4.10 7.11
N TYR A 262 -10.62 -4.34 6.00
CA TYR A 262 -9.18 -4.11 5.95
C TYR A 262 -8.84 -2.63 6.07
N VAL A 263 -9.62 -1.76 5.41
CA VAL A 263 -9.38 -0.32 5.46
C VAL A 263 -9.54 0.20 6.88
N ALA A 264 -10.62 -0.20 7.58
CA ALA A 264 -10.84 0.13 8.98
C ALA A 264 -9.70 -0.40 9.87
N ALA A 265 -9.43 -1.71 9.83
CA ALA A 265 -8.43 -2.33 10.70
C ALA A 265 -7.01 -1.77 10.47
N ALA A 266 -6.64 -1.52 9.21
CA ALA A 266 -5.35 -0.92 8.89
C ALA A 266 -5.26 0.51 9.41
N THR A 267 -6.29 1.34 9.16
CA THR A 267 -6.32 2.74 9.62
C THR A 267 -6.25 2.81 11.14
N GLU A 268 -7.09 2.03 11.82
CA GLU A 268 -7.18 2.01 13.28
C GLU A 268 -5.87 1.55 13.92
N TYR A 269 -5.18 0.57 13.34
CA TYR A 269 -3.88 0.12 13.82
C TYR A 269 -2.85 1.27 13.86
N TYR A 270 -2.70 2.03 12.77
CA TYR A 270 -1.78 3.17 12.76
C TYR A 270 -2.30 4.34 13.62
N ALA A 271 -3.61 4.59 13.67
CA ALA A 271 -4.19 5.62 14.53
C ALA A 271 -3.91 5.34 16.01
N LYS A 272 -4.07 4.10 16.45
CA LYS A 272 -3.73 3.65 17.82
C LYS A 272 -2.25 3.79 18.11
N ILE A 273 -1.37 3.37 17.19
CA ILE A 273 0.08 3.52 17.37
C ILE A 273 0.45 5.00 17.55
N LEU A 274 -0.03 5.88 16.68
CA LEU A 274 0.29 7.31 16.73
C LEU A 274 -0.37 8.05 17.90
N SER A 275 -1.49 7.53 18.43
CA SER A 275 -2.15 8.08 19.62
C SER A 275 -1.49 7.64 20.94
N GLY A 276 -0.48 6.76 20.89
CA GLY A 276 0.26 6.34 22.08
C GLY A 276 -0.52 5.45 23.03
N VAL A 277 -1.48 4.66 22.52
CA VAL A 277 -2.26 3.70 23.34
C VAL A 277 -1.37 2.62 23.96
N SER A 278 -1.93 1.82 24.87
CA SER A 278 -1.19 0.73 25.53
C SER A 278 -0.69 -0.33 24.54
N ASP A 279 0.36 -1.06 24.90
CA ASP A 279 0.87 -2.15 24.04
C ASP A 279 -0.15 -3.29 23.87
N ALA A 280 -1.05 -3.49 24.84
CA ALA A 280 -2.16 -4.43 24.72
C ALA A 280 -3.15 -4.01 23.61
N GLU A 281 -3.50 -2.73 23.53
CA GLU A 281 -4.39 -2.21 22.49
C GLU A 281 -3.74 -2.24 21.10
N LYS A 282 -2.44 -1.95 21.01
CA LYS A 282 -1.68 -2.10 19.75
C LYS A 282 -1.66 -3.56 19.29
N THR A 283 -1.47 -4.50 20.21
CA THR A 283 -1.45 -5.94 19.93
C THR A 283 -2.79 -6.42 19.41
N LEU A 284 -3.89 -5.96 20.03
CA LEU A 284 -5.24 -6.28 19.57
C LEU A 284 -5.51 -5.73 18.17
N ALA A 285 -5.17 -4.46 17.91
CA ALA A 285 -5.37 -3.85 16.59
C ALA A 285 -4.51 -4.53 15.50
N LEU A 286 -3.30 -4.98 15.83
CA LEU A 286 -2.49 -5.78 14.91
C LEU A 286 -3.13 -7.14 14.61
N SER A 287 -3.74 -7.79 15.60
CA SER A 287 -4.50 -9.03 15.40
C SER A 287 -5.69 -8.78 14.48
N ASP A 288 -6.46 -7.71 14.69
CA ASP A 288 -7.58 -7.33 13.81
C ASP A 288 -7.11 -7.11 12.36
N LEU A 289 -6.00 -6.40 12.17
CA LEU A 289 -5.40 -6.19 10.85
C LEU A 289 -4.95 -7.50 10.20
N LYS A 290 -4.31 -8.41 10.95
CA LYS A 290 -3.93 -9.73 10.44
C LYS A 290 -5.15 -10.55 10.02
N ARG A 291 -6.21 -10.55 10.83
CA ARG A 291 -7.49 -11.22 10.53
C ARG A 291 -8.20 -10.59 9.34
N ALA A 292 -8.09 -9.28 9.14
CA ALA A 292 -8.67 -8.61 7.98
C ALA A 292 -7.90 -8.93 6.69
N TYR A 293 -6.57 -8.82 6.70
CA TYR A 293 -5.73 -9.29 5.60
C TYR A 293 -4.24 -9.44 5.93
N ASN A 294 -3.72 -10.66 5.78
CA ASN A 294 -2.29 -10.91 5.61
C ASN A 294 -2.03 -12.12 4.68
N ARG A 295 -0.80 -12.27 4.19
CA ARG A 295 -0.35 -13.34 3.30
C ARG A 295 0.72 -14.23 3.96
N GLY A 296 0.49 -14.66 5.18
CA GLY A 296 1.44 -15.49 5.95
C GLY A 296 2.10 -14.66 7.03
N ASN A 297 3.00 -13.77 6.64
CA ASN A 297 3.66 -12.83 7.54
C ASN A 297 3.85 -11.49 6.83
N TYR A 298 4.04 -10.44 7.62
CA TYR A 298 4.44 -9.13 7.11
C TYR A 298 5.95 -9.04 6.94
N THR A 299 6.36 -8.13 6.06
CA THR A 299 7.74 -7.64 5.96
C THR A 299 7.80 -6.18 6.42
N LYS A 300 8.94 -5.78 6.99
CA LYS A 300 9.24 -4.38 7.31
C LYS A 300 9.52 -3.54 6.06
N GLY A 301 9.72 -4.19 4.90
CA GLY A 301 10.03 -3.53 3.64
C GLY A 301 11.50 -3.14 3.52
N LEU A 302 11.87 -2.67 2.32
CA LEU A 302 13.28 -2.47 1.93
C LEU A 302 13.94 -1.28 2.61
N ALA A 303 13.15 -0.31 3.09
CA ALA A 303 13.65 0.79 3.92
C ALA A 303 14.38 0.29 5.19
N PHE A 304 14.02 -0.91 5.67
CA PHE A 304 14.56 -1.57 6.88
C PHE A 304 15.42 -2.79 6.54
N LEU A 305 15.99 -2.82 5.35
CA LEU A 305 16.79 -3.92 4.80
C LEU A 305 15.96 -5.19 4.49
N GLN A 306 16.48 -5.98 3.56
CA GLN A 306 15.87 -7.23 3.16
C GLN A 306 16.13 -8.33 4.20
N ASP A 307 15.07 -9.05 4.56
CA ASP A 307 15.16 -10.28 5.34
C ASP A 307 14.41 -11.44 4.65
N LYS A 308 14.38 -12.60 5.32
CA LYS A 308 13.72 -13.82 4.80
C LYS A 308 12.19 -13.69 4.67
N ARG A 309 11.57 -12.68 5.29
CA ARG A 309 10.13 -12.43 5.25
C ARG A 309 9.71 -11.59 4.05
N LEU A 310 10.66 -11.07 3.25
CA LEU A 310 10.34 -10.26 2.08
C LEU A 310 9.44 -10.99 1.08
N LEU A 311 9.61 -12.31 0.94
CA LEU A 311 8.80 -13.16 0.07
C LEU A 311 7.78 -13.98 0.86
N SER A 312 6.59 -14.17 0.28
CA SER A 312 5.60 -15.17 0.70
C SER A 312 5.50 -16.26 -0.36
N PRO A 313 6.33 -17.31 -0.28
CA PRO A 313 6.47 -18.30 -1.35
C PRO A 313 5.38 -19.38 -1.35
N TYR A 314 4.55 -19.45 -0.29
CA TYR A 314 3.61 -20.56 -0.09
C TYR A 314 2.15 -20.17 -0.31
N VAL A 315 1.74 -18.96 0.11
CA VAL A 315 0.36 -18.52 0.03
C VAL A 315 0.29 -17.10 -0.54
N GLN A 316 -0.49 -16.93 -1.60
CA GLN A 316 -0.72 -15.62 -2.21
C GLN A 316 -2.03 -14.94 -1.73
N GLY A 317 -2.98 -15.74 -1.25
CA GLY A 317 -4.26 -15.28 -0.73
C GLY A 317 -4.20 -14.81 0.73
N HIS A 318 -5.35 -14.38 1.24
CA HIS A 318 -5.54 -14.15 2.67
C HIS A 318 -5.40 -15.48 3.44
N ILE A 319 -4.60 -15.51 4.52
CA ILE A 319 -4.44 -16.72 5.36
C ILE A 319 -5.03 -16.57 6.76
N GLY A 320 -5.31 -15.35 7.22
CA GLY A 320 -5.77 -15.09 8.58
C GLY A 320 -4.67 -15.22 9.64
N GLU A 321 -5.07 -15.30 10.90
CA GLU A 321 -4.16 -15.55 12.03
C GLU A 321 -4.22 -17.04 12.43
N HIS A 322 -3.11 -17.57 12.92
CA HIS A 322 -3.06 -18.97 13.35
C HIS A 322 -3.96 -19.18 14.58
N ALA A 323 -5.07 -19.90 14.39
CA ALA A 323 -6.02 -20.20 15.45
C ALA A 323 -5.71 -21.52 16.19
N GLY A 324 -5.12 -22.52 15.54
CA GLY A 324 -4.86 -23.83 16.16
C GLY A 324 -4.39 -24.89 15.18
N THR A 325 -4.11 -26.08 15.69
CA THR A 325 -3.64 -27.23 14.91
C THR A 325 -4.69 -28.34 14.91
N VAL A 326 -5.05 -28.83 13.72
CA VAL A 326 -5.95 -29.98 13.57
C VAL A 326 -5.17 -31.27 13.85
N LYS A 327 -5.67 -32.11 14.77
CA LYS A 327 -5.16 -33.44 15.09
C LYS A 327 -6.20 -34.51 14.76
N VAL A 328 -5.74 -35.70 14.41
CA VAL A 328 -6.59 -36.89 14.24
C VAL A 328 -6.35 -37.83 15.41
N ILE A 329 -7.38 -38.09 16.21
CA ILE A 329 -7.32 -39.00 17.36
C ILE A 329 -8.45 -40.01 17.20
N GLY A 330 -8.12 -41.30 17.07
CA GLY A 330 -9.11 -42.37 16.87
C GLY A 330 -10.02 -42.15 15.64
N GLY A 331 -9.48 -41.57 14.55
CA GLY A 331 -10.24 -41.28 13.33
C GLY A 331 -11.14 -40.04 13.39
N LYS A 332 -11.17 -39.31 14.51
CA LYS A 332 -11.89 -38.04 14.65
C LYS A 332 -10.94 -36.85 14.59
N TYR A 333 -11.41 -35.73 14.06
CA TYR A 333 -10.67 -34.47 14.01
C TYR A 333 -10.89 -33.67 15.29
N PHE A 334 -9.81 -33.19 15.87
CA PHE A 334 -9.79 -32.29 17.03
C PHE A 334 -8.94 -31.07 16.69
N VAL A 335 -9.26 -29.92 17.27
CA VAL A 335 -8.44 -28.71 17.13
C VAL A 335 -7.79 -28.42 18.47
N GLU A 336 -6.46 -28.47 18.50
CA GLU A 336 -5.67 -27.98 19.62
C GLU A 336 -5.46 -26.48 19.42
N SER A 337 -6.00 -25.66 20.33
CA SER A 337 -6.07 -24.22 20.15
C SER A 337 -6.13 -23.51 21.50
N GLY A 338 -5.47 -22.35 21.59
CA GLY A 338 -5.66 -21.37 22.66
C GLY A 338 -6.66 -20.27 22.28
N TYR A 339 -7.27 -20.34 21.10
CA TYR A 339 -8.23 -19.37 20.59
C TYR A 339 -9.64 -19.69 21.08
N ALA A 340 -10.36 -18.67 21.54
CA ALA A 340 -11.74 -18.79 21.97
C ALA A 340 -12.69 -18.67 20.77
N PHE A 341 -13.12 -19.80 20.23
CA PHE A 341 -14.00 -19.88 19.06
C PHE A 341 -15.38 -19.27 19.34
N SER A 342 -15.87 -18.46 18.41
CA SER A 342 -17.21 -17.86 18.45
C SER A 342 -18.02 -18.21 17.20
N ALA A 343 -19.36 -18.21 17.34
CA ALA A 343 -20.24 -18.38 16.19
C ALA A 343 -20.01 -17.26 15.16
N GLY A 344 -19.76 -17.63 13.91
CA GLY A 344 -19.44 -16.69 12.82
C GLY A 344 -17.96 -16.61 12.47
N ASP A 345 -17.07 -17.21 13.27
CA ASP A 345 -15.66 -17.31 12.91
C ASP A 345 -15.47 -18.18 11.66
N ALA A 346 -14.59 -17.73 10.75
CA ALA A 346 -14.23 -18.45 9.54
C ALA A 346 -12.76 -18.87 9.62
N PHE A 347 -12.50 -20.15 9.35
CA PHE A 347 -11.16 -20.73 9.39
C PHE A 347 -10.76 -21.27 8.04
N LYS A 348 -9.46 -21.16 7.76
CA LYS A 348 -8.80 -21.81 6.63
C LYS A 348 -7.93 -22.93 7.15
N ILE A 349 -8.01 -24.10 6.54
CA ILE A 349 -7.15 -25.24 6.90
C ILE A 349 -5.94 -25.22 5.96
N VAL A 350 -4.75 -25.24 6.56
CA VAL A 350 -3.49 -25.27 5.82
C VAL A 350 -2.73 -26.53 6.23
N ARG A 351 -2.33 -27.33 5.25
CA ARG A 351 -1.50 -28.55 5.41
C ARG A 351 -0.31 -28.45 4.48
N ASP A 352 0.89 -28.72 4.99
CA ASP A 352 2.14 -28.65 4.22
C ASP A 352 2.32 -27.32 3.47
N LYS A 353 1.85 -26.23 4.08
CA LYS A 353 1.89 -24.85 3.54
C LYS A 353 0.99 -24.62 2.32
N GLU A 354 0.08 -25.53 2.03
CA GLU A 354 -0.99 -25.35 1.05
C GLU A 354 -2.36 -25.32 1.72
N GLU A 355 -3.25 -24.47 1.21
CA GLU A 355 -4.67 -24.47 1.57
C GLU A 355 -5.33 -25.69 0.96
N ILE A 356 -6.08 -26.45 1.78
CA ILE A 356 -6.72 -27.72 1.38
C ILE A 356 -8.23 -27.62 1.21
#